data_AF-A0A960TDM2-F1
#
_entry.id   AF-A0A960TDM2-F1
#
_cell.length_a   1.000
_cell.length_b   1.000
_cell.length_c   1.000
_cell.angle_alpha   90.00
_cell.angle_beta   90.00
_cell.angle_gamma   90.00
#
_symmetry.space_group_name_H-M   'P 1'
#
loop_
_entity.id
_entity.type
_entity.pdbx_description
1 polymer ?
#
loop_
_entity_poly.entity_id
_entity_poly.type
_entity_poly.pdbx_seq_one_letter_code
_entity_poly.pdbx_strand_id
1 'polypeptide(L)'
;MKNILLKTYTLPVFMLTLRMAAPMAGIRILAGPVRLWMRILGKLVHWASGGPKANDSKELAQAWQDMMPEPRSCFPLKGEQGNGTASVFAGEIHLHCPLRNSADTMACYQLMEFDRTLVQAAGGQLKVLESQSNSGKPFCTVLMAMDAESLSGFKAAHESRAS
;
A
#
# COMPACT_ATOMS: atom_id res chain seq x y z
N MET A 1 -20.04 -15.45 -3.19
CA MET A 1 -19.14 -14.50 -3.90
C MET A 1 -17.86 -14.19 -3.11
N LYS A 2 -17.90 -13.77 -1.84
CA LYS A 2 -16.69 -13.47 -1.02
C LYS A 2 -15.61 -14.56 -1.07
N ASN A 3 -16.00 -15.81 -0.82
CA ASN A 3 -15.07 -16.96 -0.82
C ASN A 3 -14.43 -17.24 -2.18
N ILE A 4 -15.12 -16.91 -3.28
CA ILE A 4 -14.55 -17.06 -4.63
C ILE A 4 -13.50 -15.97 -4.84
N LEU A 5 -13.82 -14.72 -4.46
CA LEU A 5 -12.91 -13.59 -4.59
C LEU A 5 -11.60 -13.81 -3.80
N LEU A 6 -11.70 -14.26 -2.54
CA LEU A 6 -10.52 -14.58 -1.73
C LEU A 6 -9.70 -15.74 -2.30
N LYS A 7 -10.36 -16.77 -2.86
CA LYS A 7 -9.66 -17.89 -3.54
C LYS A 7 -8.94 -17.43 -4.81
N THR A 8 -9.48 -16.45 -5.53
CA THR A 8 -8.84 -15.89 -6.72
C THR A 8 -7.78 -14.83 -6.40
N TYR A 9 -7.86 -14.20 -5.23
CA TYR A 9 -6.91 -13.19 -4.75
C TYR A 9 -5.61 -13.84 -4.25
N THR A 10 -4.88 -14.40 -5.20
CA THR A 10 -3.57 -15.01 -5.01
C THR A 10 -2.48 -14.02 -5.41
N LEU A 11 -1.25 -14.23 -4.92
CA LEU A 11 -0.13 -13.37 -5.28
C LEU A 11 0.11 -13.28 -6.80
N PRO A 12 0.04 -14.37 -7.60
CA PRO A 12 0.18 -14.26 -9.06
C PRO A 12 -0.87 -13.34 -9.71
N VAL A 13 -2.13 -13.41 -9.27
CA VAL A 13 -3.21 -12.55 -9.78
C VAL A 13 -2.99 -11.10 -9.37
N PHE A 14 -2.57 -10.88 -8.13
CA PHE A 14 -2.19 -9.54 -7.65
C PHE A 14 -1.04 -8.95 -8.48
N MET A 15 0.03 -9.72 -8.70
CA MET A 15 1.19 -9.32 -9.49
C MET A 15 0.84 -9.04 -10.96
N LEU A 16 -0.02 -9.85 -11.57
CA LEU A 16 -0.52 -9.61 -12.92
C LEU A 16 -1.30 -8.30 -12.99
N THR A 17 -2.16 -8.04 -12.00
CA THR A 17 -2.92 -6.78 -11.89
C THR A 17 -1.99 -5.58 -11.82
N LEU A 18 -0.96 -5.63 -10.95
CA LEU A 18 0.04 -4.56 -10.83
C LEU A 18 0.81 -4.34 -12.14
N ARG A 19 1.22 -5.42 -12.82
CA ARG A 19 1.96 -5.34 -14.09
C ARG A 19 1.14 -4.68 -15.20
N MET A 20 -0.16 -4.93 -15.24
CA MET A 20 -1.07 -4.28 -16.19
C MET A 20 -1.32 -2.81 -15.80
N ALA A 21 -1.48 -2.52 -14.52
CA ALA A 21 -1.77 -1.17 -14.01
C ALA A 21 -0.58 -0.21 -14.13
N ALA A 22 0.65 -0.70 -13.93
CA ALA A 22 1.87 0.11 -13.89
C ALA A 22 2.11 1.02 -15.11
N PRO A 23 2.06 0.54 -16.36
CA PRO A 23 2.26 1.41 -17.52
C PRO A 23 1.15 2.47 -17.62
N MET A 24 -0.09 2.12 -17.27
CA MET A 24 -1.20 3.07 -17.27
C MET A 24 -1.06 4.15 -16.19
N ALA A 25 -0.48 3.81 -15.04
CA ALA A 25 -0.26 4.72 -13.93
C ALA A 25 0.70 5.87 -14.27
N GLY A 26 1.67 5.64 -15.17
CA GLY A 26 2.61 6.67 -15.65
C GLY A 26 2.01 7.62 -16.69
N ILE A 27 0.86 7.27 -17.29
CA ILE A 27 0.19 8.13 -18.27
C ILE A 27 -0.70 9.13 -17.53
N ARG A 28 -0.34 10.42 -17.59
CA ARG A 28 -1.00 11.51 -16.84
C ARG A 28 -2.53 11.54 -17.00
N ILE A 29 -3.04 11.27 -18.20
CA ILE A 29 -4.50 11.27 -18.50
C ILE A 29 -5.21 10.08 -17.82
N LEU A 30 -4.51 8.96 -17.63
CA LEU A 30 -5.05 7.75 -17.01
C LEU A 30 -4.87 7.71 -15.48
N ALA A 31 -4.16 8.68 -14.88
CA ALA A 31 -3.93 8.73 -13.45
C ALA A 31 -5.22 8.74 -12.60
N GLY A 32 -6.26 9.46 -13.04
CA GLY A 32 -7.58 9.46 -12.39
C GLY A 32 -8.26 8.08 -12.47
N PRO A 33 -8.46 7.53 -13.68
CA PRO A 33 -8.99 6.19 -13.89
C PRO A 33 -8.24 5.09 -13.11
N VAL A 34 -6.90 5.09 -13.13
CA VAL A 34 -6.08 4.09 -12.40
C VAL A 34 -6.36 4.15 -10.90
N ARG A 35 -6.34 5.34 -10.29
CA ARG A 35 -6.67 5.49 -8.86
C ARG A 35 -8.08 5.01 -8.54
N LEU A 36 -9.07 5.35 -9.38
CA LEU A 36 -10.44 4.90 -9.17
C LEU A 36 -10.52 3.37 -9.21
N TRP A 37 -9.85 2.74 -10.17
CA TRP A 37 -9.81 1.29 -10.28
C TRP A 37 -9.12 0.64 -9.07
N MET A 38 -7.95 1.14 -8.65
CA MET A 38 -7.24 0.66 -7.45
C MET A 38 -8.09 0.81 -6.18
N ARG A 39 -8.84 1.91 -6.05
CA ARG A 39 -9.76 2.13 -4.93
C ARG A 39 -10.93 1.15 -4.93
N ILE A 40 -11.51 0.86 -6.10
CA ILE A 40 -12.57 -0.15 -6.21
C ILE A 40 -12.03 -1.53 -5.79
N LEU A 41 -10.86 -1.92 -6.30
CA LEU A 41 -10.21 -3.18 -5.91
C LEU A 41 -9.94 -3.26 -4.41
N GLY A 42 -9.38 -2.20 -3.81
CA GLY A 42 -9.12 -2.13 -2.37
C GLY A 42 -10.40 -2.30 -1.54
N LYS A 43 -11.49 -1.60 -1.90
CA LYS A 43 -12.79 -1.76 -1.23
C LYS A 43 -13.36 -3.17 -1.37
N LEU A 44 -13.22 -3.79 -2.55
CA LEU A 44 -13.68 -5.16 -2.77
C LEU A 44 -12.91 -6.18 -1.92
N VAL A 45 -11.58 -6.04 -1.85
CA VAL A 45 -10.73 -6.90 -1.00
C VAL A 45 -11.08 -6.70 0.47
N HIS A 46 -11.17 -5.45 0.96
CA HIS A 46 -11.57 -5.17 2.34
C HIS A 46 -12.91 -5.82 2.70
N TRP A 47 -13.93 -5.64 1.86
CA TRP A 47 -15.25 -6.24 2.05
C TRP A 47 -15.23 -7.78 2.03
N ALA A 48 -14.43 -8.36 1.12
CA ALA A 48 -14.29 -9.82 1.01
C ALA A 48 -13.56 -10.41 2.20
N SER A 49 -12.58 -9.70 2.77
CA SER A 49 -11.86 -10.04 3.99
C SER A 49 -12.67 -9.84 5.29
N GLY A 50 -13.97 -9.56 5.19
CA GLY A 50 -14.85 -9.37 6.35
C GLY A 50 -14.93 -7.94 6.86
N GLY A 51 -14.23 -7.01 6.22
CA GLY A 51 -14.25 -5.58 6.55
C GLY A 51 -13.62 -5.25 7.91
N PRO A 52 -12.38 -5.72 8.20
CA PRO A 52 -11.73 -5.49 9.48
C PRO A 52 -11.66 -4.01 9.81
N LYS A 53 -11.73 -3.70 11.11
CA LYS A 53 -11.54 -2.37 11.70
C LYS A 53 -10.44 -2.46 12.73
N ALA A 54 -9.63 -1.41 12.82
CA ALA A 54 -8.54 -1.31 13.79
C ALA A 54 -8.82 -0.17 14.77
N ASN A 55 -8.39 -0.34 16.01
CA ASN A 55 -8.50 0.67 17.06
C ASN A 55 -7.16 1.38 17.32
N ASP A 56 -6.04 0.74 16.95
CA ASP A 56 -4.69 1.29 17.08
C ASP A 56 -3.81 0.98 15.85
N SER A 57 -2.62 1.58 15.80
CA SER A 57 -1.69 1.48 14.66
C SER A 57 -1.17 0.05 14.43
N LYS A 58 -1.07 -0.76 15.49
CA LYS A 58 -0.60 -2.14 15.42
C LYS A 58 -1.69 -3.05 14.85
N GLU A 59 -2.93 -2.92 15.35
CA GLU A 59 -4.10 -3.59 14.78
C GLU A 59 -4.29 -3.21 13.31
N LEU A 60 -4.06 -1.94 12.98
CA LEU A 60 -4.15 -1.43 11.62
C LEU A 60 -3.12 -2.07 10.69
N ALA A 61 -1.87 -2.19 11.15
CA ALA A 61 -0.80 -2.87 10.42
C ALA A 61 -1.08 -4.36 10.24
N GLN A 62 -1.61 -5.02 11.26
CA GLN A 62 -2.02 -6.42 11.16
C GLN A 62 -3.17 -6.60 10.17
N ALA A 63 -4.20 -5.74 10.23
CA ALA A 63 -5.33 -5.77 9.29
C ALA A 63 -4.87 -5.55 7.83
N TRP A 64 -3.92 -4.64 7.61
CA TRP A 64 -3.30 -4.45 6.29
C TRP A 64 -2.61 -5.72 5.81
N GLN A 65 -1.74 -6.34 6.64
CA GLN A 65 -1.04 -7.57 6.29
C GLN A 65 -2.01 -8.74 6.05
N ASP A 66 -3.06 -8.86 6.85
CA ASP A 66 -4.06 -9.93 6.72
C ASP A 66 -4.87 -9.84 5.42
N MET A 67 -4.99 -8.63 4.86
CA MET A 67 -5.63 -8.37 3.57
C MET A 67 -4.66 -8.50 2.38
N MET A 68 -3.37 -8.76 2.60
CA MET A 68 -2.41 -9.04 1.53
C MET A 68 -2.50 -10.50 1.08
N PRO A 69 -2.16 -10.80 -0.19
CA PRO A 69 -2.15 -12.17 -0.66
C PRO A 69 -0.98 -12.97 -0.05
N GLU A 70 -1.16 -14.29 0.10
CA GLU A 70 -0.09 -15.19 0.55
C GLU A 70 1.05 -15.31 -0.48
N PRO A 71 2.32 -15.49 -0.05
CA PRO A 71 2.75 -15.59 1.34
C PRO A 71 2.90 -14.22 2.02
N ARG A 72 2.34 -14.07 3.23
CA ARG A 72 2.45 -12.82 4.02
C ARG A 72 3.88 -12.43 4.39
N SER A 73 4.85 -13.34 4.25
CA SER A 73 6.28 -13.04 4.40
C SER A 73 6.79 -11.99 3.39
N CYS A 74 6.09 -11.76 2.29
CA CYS A 74 6.36 -10.66 1.37
C CYS A 74 5.95 -9.27 1.90
N PHE A 75 5.24 -9.23 3.04
CA PHE A 75 4.69 -8.02 3.65
C PHE A 75 5.07 -7.91 5.13
N PRO A 76 6.37 -7.96 5.48
CA PRO A 76 6.76 -8.04 6.89
C PRO A 76 6.44 -6.73 7.62
N LEU A 77 5.94 -6.89 8.84
CA LEU A 77 5.74 -5.80 9.80
C LEU A 77 7.04 -5.56 10.56
N LYS A 78 7.43 -4.28 10.73
CA LYS A 78 8.71 -3.89 11.37
C LYS A 78 8.59 -3.36 12.79
N GLY A 79 7.37 -3.15 13.27
CA GLY A 79 7.12 -2.60 14.60
C GLY A 79 6.75 -1.13 14.55
N GLU A 80 6.61 -0.57 15.74
CA GLU A 80 6.35 0.86 15.92
C GLU A 80 7.54 1.70 15.46
N GLN A 81 7.23 2.86 14.89
CA GLN A 81 8.15 3.92 14.53
C GLN A 81 7.78 5.16 15.34
N GLY A 82 8.74 5.81 15.97
CA GLY A 82 8.44 6.92 16.86
C GLY A 82 9.56 7.91 17.04
N ASN A 83 9.17 9.19 17.04
CA ASN A 83 9.96 10.35 17.47
C ASN A 83 9.27 11.12 18.63
N GLY A 84 8.30 10.53 19.35
CA GLY A 84 8.00 10.96 20.73
C GLY A 84 6.53 11.09 21.18
N THR A 85 5.50 11.00 20.33
CA THR A 85 4.10 11.14 20.81
C THR A 85 3.04 10.43 19.97
N ALA A 86 3.29 10.18 18.69
CA ALA A 86 2.34 9.52 17.79
C ALA A 86 2.65 8.03 17.59
N SER A 87 1.63 7.18 17.68
CA SER A 87 1.77 5.74 17.41
C SER A 87 1.71 5.48 15.90
N VAL A 88 2.88 5.26 15.31
CA VAL A 88 3.04 4.91 13.89
C VAL A 88 3.61 3.50 13.80
N PHE A 89 3.11 2.70 12.86
CA PHE A 89 3.61 1.34 12.63
C PHE A 89 4.21 1.20 11.24
N ALA A 90 5.35 0.52 11.12
CA ALA A 90 6.00 0.29 9.83
C ALA A 90 5.74 -1.11 9.26
N GLY A 91 5.60 -1.15 7.95
CA GLY A 91 5.59 -2.38 7.15
C GLY A 91 6.46 -2.23 5.91
N GLU A 92 6.76 -3.35 5.26
CA GLU A 92 7.49 -3.37 4.00
C GLU A 92 6.75 -4.17 2.93
N ILE A 93 7.03 -3.90 1.66
CA ILE A 93 6.50 -4.64 0.51
C ILE A 93 7.67 -5.17 -0.31
N HIS A 94 7.90 -6.48 -0.24
CA HIS A 94 9.06 -7.19 -0.83
C HIS A 94 8.78 -7.77 -2.21
N LEU A 95 7.60 -7.49 -2.77
CA LEU A 95 7.25 -7.92 -4.12
C LEU A 95 8.08 -7.17 -5.17
N HIS A 96 8.42 -7.84 -6.26
CA HIS A 96 9.09 -7.18 -7.38
C HIS A 96 8.15 -6.18 -8.06
N CYS A 97 8.33 -4.89 -7.78
CA CYS A 97 7.48 -3.84 -8.32
C CYS A 97 7.76 -3.64 -9.83
N PRO A 98 6.74 -3.58 -10.70
CA PRO A 98 6.93 -3.27 -12.12
C PRO A 98 7.51 -1.86 -12.38
N LEU A 99 7.40 -0.96 -11.38
CA LEU A 99 7.97 0.39 -11.41
C LEU A 99 9.36 0.46 -10.75
N ARG A 100 9.96 -0.68 -10.38
CA ARG A 100 11.29 -0.68 -9.75
C ARG A 100 12.30 0.03 -10.65
N ASN A 101 13.08 0.95 -10.06
CA ASN A 101 14.11 1.75 -10.74
C ASN A 101 13.59 2.62 -11.91
N SER A 102 12.28 2.88 -12.02
CA SER A 102 11.74 3.72 -13.10
C SER A 102 11.88 5.22 -12.84
N ALA A 103 12.22 5.63 -11.61
CA ALA A 103 12.13 6.99 -11.09
C ALA A 103 10.72 7.61 -11.12
N ASP A 104 9.68 6.87 -11.53
CA ASP A 104 8.29 7.34 -11.61
C ASP A 104 7.55 7.12 -10.28
N THR A 105 7.87 7.98 -9.31
CA THR A 105 7.26 7.96 -7.98
C THR A 105 5.78 8.34 -8.01
N MET A 106 5.34 9.07 -9.05
CA MET A 106 3.93 9.44 -9.21
C MET A 106 3.10 8.25 -9.68
N ALA A 107 3.57 7.46 -10.63
CA ALA A 107 2.93 6.19 -11.00
C ALA A 107 2.86 5.24 -9.80
N CYS A 108 3.95 5.16 -9.01
CA CYS A 108 3.97 4.38 -7.77
C CYS A 108 2.89 4.88 -6.80
N TYR A 109 2.80 6.19 -6.60
CA TYR A 109 1.75 6.78 -5.79
C TYR A 109 0.35 6.38 -6.27
N GLN A 110 0.08 6.40 -7.59
CA GLN A 110 -1.23 5.98 -8.11
C GLN A 110 -1.54 4.50 -7.82
N LEU A 111 -0.57 3.59 -7.98
CA LEU A 111 -0.77 2.17 -7.70
C LEU A 111 -1.02 1.92 -6.21
N MET A 112 -0.27 2.60 -5.34
CA MET A 112 -0.39 2.49 -3.88
C MET A 112 -1.73 3.05 -3.33
N GLU A 113 -2.62 3.55 -4.19
CA GLU A 113 -4.00 3.86 -3.82
C GLU A 113 -4.75 2.61 -3.33
N PHE A 114 -4.37 1.42 -3.81
CA PHE A 114 -4.92 0.15 -3.33
C PHE A 114 -4.67 -0.02 -1.82
N ASP A 115 -3.41 0.00 -1.39
CA ASP A 115 -3.01 -0.12 0.02
C ASP A 115 -3.61 1.00 0.88
N ARG A 116 -3.57 2.25 0.40
CA ARG A 116 -4.19 3.38 1.11
C ARG A 116 -5.67 3.16 1.31
N THR A 117 -6.37 2.62 0.31
CA THR A 117 -7.80 2.33 0.42
C THR A 117 -8.07 1.22 1.43
N LEU A 118 -7.26 0.17 1.47
CA LEU A 118 -7.38 -0.91 2.47
C LEU A 118 -7.25 -0.37 3.89
N VAL A 119 -6.19 0.40 4.14
CA VAL A 119 -5.91 0.98 5.46
C VAL A 119 -6.97 2.01 5.85
N GLN A 120 -7.42 2.84 4.91
CA GLN A 120 -8.51 3.80 5.13
C GLN A 120 -9.82 3.09 5.46
N ALA A 121 -10.14 1.98 4.78
CA ALA A 121 -11.34 1.21 5.06
C ALA A 121 -11.28 0.53 6.44
N ALA A 122 -10.08 0.19 6.91
CA ALA A 122 -9.83 -0.30 8.28
C ALA A 122 -9.85 0.80 9.35
N GLY A 123 -9.86 2.08 8.96
CA GLY A 123 -10.03 3.23 9.87
C GLY A 123 -8.80 4.11 10.06
N GLY A 124 -7.71 3.88 9.32
CA GLY A 124 -6.47 4.64 9.48
C GLY A 124 -5.97 5.32 8.21
N GLN A 125 -4.68 5.60 8.19
CA GLN A 125 -3.96 6.25 7.11
C GLN A 125 -2.69 5.47 6.78
N LEU A 126 -2.32 5.43 5.51
CA LEU A 126 -1.06 4.85 5.05
C LEU A 126 -0.26 5.87 4.25
N LYS A 127 1.02 5.99 4.56
CA LYS A 127 1.99 6.79 3.82
C LYS A 127 3.13 5.89 3.34
N VAL A 128 3.49 6.00 2.06
CA VAL A 128 4.66 5.33 1.50
C VAL A 128 5.87 6.21 1.77
N LEU A 129 6.82 5.73 2.57
CA LEU A 129 8.03 6.46 2.95
C LEU A 129 9.12 6.31 1.88
N GLU A 130 9.38 5.08 1.47
CA GLU A 130 10.36 4.72 0.45
C GLU A 130 9.70 3.79 -0.56
N SER A 131 9.96 4.01 -1.84
CA SER A 131 9.41 3.18 -2.90
C SER A 131 10.51 2.56 -3.74
N GLN A 132 10.28 1.35 -4.26
CA GLN A 132 11.21 0.69 -5.17
C GLN A 132 11.44 1.48 -6.47
N SER A 133 10.62 2.48 -6.80
CA SER A 133 10.84 3.31 -7.98
C SER A 133 11.95 4.34 -7.81
N ASN A 134 12.29 4.74 -6.57
CA ASN A 134 13.27 5.80 -6.31
C ASN A 134 14.27 5.56 -5.18
N SER A 135 14.09 4.55 -4.31
CA SER A 135 14.97 4.36 -3.14
C SER A 135 16.23 3.54 -3.44
N GLY A 136 16.29 2.85 -4.58
CA GLY A 136 17.31 1.84 -4.86
C GLY A 136 17.19 0.56 -4.01
N LYS A 137 16.23 0.51 -3.06
CA LYS A 137 15.97 -0.67 -2.23
C LYS A 137 15.11 -1.70 -2.98
N PRO A 138 15.25 -3.00 -2.70
CA PRO A 138 14.43 -4.03 -3.32
C PRO A 138 13.02 -4.15 -2.71
N PHE A 139 12.64 -3.26 -1.79
CA PHE A 139 11.33 -3.23 -1.14
C PHE A 139 10.83 -1.79 -0.98
N CYS A 140 9.51 -1.64 -0.78
CA CYS A 140 8.92 -0.37 -0.34
C CYS A 140 8.81 -0.37 1.19
N THR A 141 8.85 0.80 1.81
CA THR A 141 8.53 0.99 3.23
C THR A 141 7.26 1.83 3.36
N VAL A 142 6.30 1.34 4.14
CA VAL A 142 5.03 2.01 4.42
C VAL A 142 4.88 2.28 5.90
N LEU A 143 4.24 3.40 6.23
CA LEU A 143 3.89 3.81 7.58
C LEU A 143 2.37 3.88 7.70
N MET A 144 1.86 3.38 8.81
CA MET A 144 0.43 3.31 9.12
C MET A 144 0.16 3.96 10.47
N ALA A 145 -0.89 4.76 10.54
CA ALA A 145 -1.33 5.41 11.77
C ALA A 145 -2.85 5.59 11.76
N MET A 146 -3.45 5.82 12.92
CA MET A 146 -4.90 6.02 13.04
C MET A 146 -5.35 7.37 12.48
N ASP A 147 -4.48 8.38 12.53
CA ASP A 147 -4.73 9.72 11.99
C ASP A 147 -3.62 10.18 11.06
N ALA A 148 -3.92 11.20 10.25
CA ALA A 148 -2.98 11.75 9.29
C ALA A 148 -1.89 12.64 9.93
N GLU A 149 -2.17 13.22 11.10
CA GLU A 149 -1.27 14.12 11.82
C GLU A 149 -0.03 13.36 12.31
N SER A 150 -0.23 12.15 12.81
CA SER A 150 0.80 11.17 13.18
C SER A 150 1.78 10.88 12.04
N LEU A 151 1.34 10.97 10.79
CA LEU A 151 2.18 10.75 9.61
C LEU A 151 2.79 12.04 9.07
N SER A 152 2.38 13.22 9.52
CA SER A 152 2.74 14.52 8.92
C SER A 152 4.24 14.81 8.94
N GLY A 153 4.95 14.37 9.99
CA GLY A 153 6.40 14.52 10.12
C GLY A 153 7.23 13.64 9.17
N PHE A 154 6.61 12.70 8.46
CA PHE A 154 7.27 11.81 7.51
C PHE A 154 7.07 12.30 6.08
N LYS A 155 8.17 12.44 5.33
CA LYS A 155 8.14 12.81 3.92
C LYS A 155 7.71 11.63 3.05
N ALA A 156 6.74 11.81 2.16
CA ALA A 156 6.28 10.71 1.32
C ALA A 156 7.24 10.44 0.15
N ALA A 157 7.32 9.19 -0.32
CA ALA A 157 8.19 8.78 -1.42
C ALA A 157 7.98 9.59 -2.71
N HIS A 158 6.73 9.99 -3.01
CA HIS A 158 6.36 10.77 -4.18
C HIS A 158 6.68 12.27 -4.08
N GLU A 159 6.98 12.76 -2.87
CA GLU A 159 7.43 14.13 -2.60
C GLU A 159 8.96 14.23 -2.63
N SER A 160 9.66 13.09 -2.56
CA SER A 160 11.10 13.00 -2.69
C SER A 160 11.49 12.94 -4.17
N ARG A 161 12.07 14.02 -4.70
CA ARG A 161 12.79 13.97 -5.98
C ARG A 161 13.90 12.92 -5.87
N ALA A 162 14.07 12.12 -6.92
CA ALA A 162 15.19 11.18 -7.04
C ALA A 162 16.49 11.98 -6.85
N SER A 163 17.26 11.60 -5.83
CA SER A 163 18.63 12.08 -5.59
C SER A 163 19.60 11.43 -6.57
#